data_AF-A0A355UT23-F1
#
_entry.id   AF-A0A355UT23-F1
#
_cell.length_a   1.000
_cell.length_b   1.000
_cell.length_c   1.000
_cell.angle_alpha   90.00
_cell.angle_beta   90.00
_cell.angle_gamma   90.00
#
_symmetry.space_group_name_H-M   'P 1'
#
loop_
_entity.id
_entity.type
_entity.pdbx_description
1 polymer ?
#
loop_
_entity_poly.entity_id
_entity_poly.type
_entity_poly.pdbx_seq_one_letter_code
_entity_poly.pdbx_strand_id
1 'polypeptide(L)' 'MFFKVFLQITQVTLSLALIVAVLLHSAKGEGLGGIGGQAHVFGSQKGVEEGLNKVTSAIAALWMIVSLAIVLVGKTI' A
#
# COMPACT_ATOMS: atom_id res chain seq x y z
N MET A 1 16.57 -23.09 -0.21
CA MET A 1 17.32 -21.89 0.20
C MET A 1 17.25 -20.78 -0.86
N PHE A 2 17.66 -21.03 -2.12
CA PHE A 2 17.60 -20.03 -3.21
C PHE A 2 16.20 -19.46 -3.49
N PHE A 3 15.15 -20.29 -3.50
CA PHE A 3 13.77 -19.83 -3.76
C PHE A 3 13.25 -18.85 -2.69
N LYS A 4 13.60 -19.04 -1.40
CA LYS A 4 13.23 -18.10 -0.32
C LYS A 4 13.88 -16.73 -0.54
N VAL A 5 15.15 -16.69 -0.96
CA VAL A 5 15.89 -15.45 -1.23
C VAL A 5 15.27 -14.68 -2.39
N PHE A 6 14.88 -15.36 -3.47
CA PHE A 6 14.21 -14.73 -4.62
C PHE A 6 12.91 -14.04 -4.20
N LEU A 7 12.06 -14.72 -3.43
CA LEU A 7 10.80 -14.15 -2.93
C LEU A 7 11.04 -12.96 -1.99
N GLN A 8 12.03 -13.03 -1.10
CA GLN A 8 12.38 -11.91 -0.21
C GLN A 8 12.87 -10.68 -0.98
N ILE A 9 13.68 -10.85 -2.01
CA ILE A 9 14.14 -9.73 -2.85
C ILE A 9 12.95 -9.05 -3.52
N THR A 10 12.05 -9.82 -4.15
CA THR A 10 10.84 -9.27 -4.78
C THR A 10 9.96 -8.53 -3.76
N GLN A 11 9.78 -9.09 -2.56
CA GLN A 11 9.00 -8.43 -1.51
C GLN A 11 9.63 -7.10 -1.09
N VAL A 12 10.95 -7.05 -0.89
CA VAL A 12 11.66 -5.81 -0.52
C VAL A 12 11.54 -4.76 -1.62
N THR A 13 11.66 -5.15 -2.89
CA THR A 13 11.47 -4.24 -4.02
C THR A 13 10.04 -3.69 -4.07
N LEU A 14 9.00 -4.52 -3.88
CA LEU A 14 7.62 -4.03 -3.80
C LEU A 14 7.40 -3.13 -2.58
N SER A 15 8.00 -3.44 -1.42
CA SER A 15 7.90 -2.58 -0.23
C SER A 15 8.43 -1.18 -0.53
N LEU A 16 9.58 -1.10 -1.20
CA LEU A 16 10.20 0.18 -1.52
C LEU A 16 9.34 0.99 -2.51
N ALA A 17 8.80 0.33 -3.54
CA ALA A 17 7.87 0.95 -4.48
C ALA A 17 6.60 1.47 -3.77
N LEU A 18 6.06 0.71 -2.82
CA LEU A 18 4.91 1.12 -2.01
C LEU A 18 5.21 2.31 -1.10
N ILE A 19 6.37 2.33 -0.45
CA ILE A 19 6.77 3.46 0.39
C ILE A 19 6.81 4.74 -0.45
N VAL A 20 7.40 4.70 -1.65
CA VAL A 20 7.42 5.85 -2.56
C VAL A 20 6.00 6.24 -3.00
N ALA A 21 5.16 5.25 -3.35
CA ALA A 21 3.77 5.51 -3.75
C ALA A 21 2.93 6.15 -2.64
N VAL A 22 3.16 5.78 -1.38
CA VAL A 22 2.50 6.36 -0.21
C VAL A 22 3.04 7.75 0.11
N LEU A 23 4.35 7.99 -0.03
CA LEU A 23 4.94 9.31 0.17
C LEU A 23 4.53 10.33 -0.90
N LEU A 24 4.30 9.87 -2.13
CA LEU A 24 3.74 10.69 -3.21
C LEU A 24 2.25 10.96 -3.02
N HIS A 25 1.56 10.17 -2.19
CA HIS A 25 0.22 10.51 -1.76
C HIS A 25 0.32 11.83 -1.00
N SER A 26 -0.32 12.89 -1.51
CA SER A 26 -0.37 14.16 -0.78
C SER A 26 -0.88 13.87 0.63
N ALA A 27 -0.15 14.35 1.64
CA ALA A 27 -0.61 14.37 3.02
C ALA A 27 -1.80 15.34 3.12
N LYS A 28 -2.93 14.98 2.51
CA LYS A 28 -4.21 15.59 2.83
C LYS A 28 -4.43 15.18 4.27
N GLY A 29 -4.16 16.13 5.16
CA GLY A 29 -4.48 16.05 6.56
C GLY A 29 -5.97 15.86 6.71
N GLU A 30 -6.43 14.62 6.60
CA GLU A 30 -7.58 14.14 7.32
C GLU A 30 -7.17 14.07 8.79
N GLY A 31 -6.91 15.23 9.40
CA GLY A 31 -6.85 15.31 10.86
C GLY A 31 -8.19 14.91 11.47
N LEU A 32 -8.44 15.28 12.72
CA LEU A 32 -9.73 15.07 13.40
C LEU A 32 -10.99 15.46 12.57
N GLY A 33 -10.88 16.29 11.53
CA GLY A 33 -11.96 16.58 10.56
C GLY A 33 -12.41 15.43 9.66
N GLY A 34 -11.61 14.38 9.47
CA GLY A 34 -11.99 13.16 8.73
C GLY A 34 -12.82 12.16 9.57
N ILE A 35 -12.70 12.23 10.90
CA ILE A 35 -13.35 11.30 11.85
C ILE A 35 -14.88 11.50 11.90
N GLY A 36 -15.40 12.64 11.44
CA GLY A 36 -16.83 12.98 11.43
C GLY A 36 -17.52 12.98 10.06
N GLY A 37 -16.86 12.51 9.00
CA GLY A 37 -17.45 12.42 7.64
C GLY A 37 -17.74 13.75 6.92
N GLN A 38 -17.55 14.90 7.57
CA GLN A 38 -17.81 16.23 6.97
C GLN A 38 -16.69 16.73 6.05
N ALA A 39 -15.45 16.24 6.19
CA ALA A 39 -14.35 16.65 5.30
C ALA A 39 -14.52 16.15 3.85
N HIS A 40 -15.33 15.11 3.62
CA HIS A 40 -15.60 14.57 2.29
C HIS A 40 -16.53 15.47 1.44
N VAL A 41 -17.31 16.35 2.08
CA VAL A 41 -18.36 17.14 1.40
C VAL A 41 -17.80 18.41 0.74
N PHE A 42 -16.66 18.93 1.19
CA PHE A 42 -16.09 20.20 0.68
C PHE A 42 -14.80 20.06 -0.14
N GLY A 43 -14.17 18.90 -0.14
CA GLY A 43 -12.97 18.64 -0.92
C GLY A 43 -13.26 17.67 -2.04
N SER A 44 -13.84 18.14 -3.15
CA SER A 44 -13.97 17.36 -4.38
C SER A 44 -12.61 16.73 -4.68
N GLN A 45 -12.47 15.41 -4.45
CA GLN A 45 -11.25 14.68 -4.75
C GLN A 45 -10.98 14.90 -6.23
N LYS A 46 -9.90 15.61 -6.56
CA LYS A 46 -9.49 15.76 -7.96
C LYS A 46 -9.25 14.34 -8.45
N GLY A 47 -9.91 13.89 -9.52
CA GLY A 47 -9.98 12.47 -9.91
C GLY A 47 -8.62 11.74 -10.05
N VAL A 48 -7.52 12.49 -10.16
CA VAL A 48 -6.14 11.98 -10.08
C VAL A 48 -5.82 11.37 -8.71
N GLU A 49 -6.29 11.97 -7.62
CA GLU A 49 -6.09 11.50 -6.25
C GLU A 49 -6.85 10.18 -5.99
N GLU A 50 -8.09 10.06 -6.51
CA GLU A 50 -8.88 8.84 -6.34
C GLU A 50 -8.32 7.65 -7.14
N GLY A 51 -7.82 7.91 -8.35
CA GLY A 51 -7.12 6.91 -9.16
C GLY A 51 -5.85 6.41 -8.48
N LEU A 52 -5.04 7.33 -7.94
CA LEU A 52 -3.81 6.96 -7.23
C LEU A 52 -4.10 6.17 -5.94
N ASN A 53 -5.19 6.49 -5.23
CA ASN A 53 -5.61 5.75 -4.03
C ASN A 53 -6.07 4.31 -4.34
N LYS A 54 -6.82 4.11 -5.43
CA LYS A 54 -7.19 2.76 -5.89
C LYS A 54 -5.98 1.94 -6.31
N VAL A 55 -5.01 2.56 -6.98
CA VAL A 55 -3.78 1.88 -7.40
C VAL A 55 -2.90 1.53 -6.19
N THR A 56 -2.64 2.47 -5.28
CA THR A 56 -1.83 2.21 -4.09
C THR A 56 -2.46 1.17 -3.18
N SER A 57 -3.78 1.22 -2.97
CA SER A 57 -4.48 0.19 -2.18
C SER A 57 -4.43 -1.20 -2.82
N ALA A 58 -4.54 -1.30 -4.16
CA ALA A 58 -4.38 -2.56 -4.87
C ALA A 58 -2.96 -3.12 -4.76
N ILE A 59 -1.94 -2.26 -4.92
CA ILE A 59 -0.53 -2.67 -4.75
C ILE A 59 -0.26 -3.09 -3.29
N ALA A 60 -0.84 -2.39 -2.32
CA ALA A 60 -0.71 -2.72 -0.90
C ALA A 60 -1.34 -4.08 -0.57
N ALA A 61 -2.52 -4.37 -1.11
CA ALA A 61 -3.17 -5.67 -0.96
C ALA A 61 -2.32 -6.80 -1.57
N LEU A 62 -1.80 -6.59 -2.79
CA LEU A 62 -0.89 -7.54 -3.45
C LEU A 62 0.37 -7.79 -2.62
N TRP A 63 1.00 -6.74 -2.10
CA TRP A 63 2.16 -6.86 -1.23
C TRP A 63 1.86 -7.65 0.04
N MET A 64 0.70 -7.41 0.66
CA MET A 64 0.27 -8.14 1.84
C MET A 64 0.11 -9.64 1.57
N ILE A 65 -0.48 -10.00 0.43
CA ILE A 65 -0.62 -11.41 0.01
C ILE A 65 0.75 -12.06 -0.19
N VAL A 66 1.69 -11.38 -0.85
CA VAL A 66 3.05 -11.88 -1.07
C VAL A 66 3.80 -12.06 0.26
N SER A 67 3.65 -11.12 1.19
CA SER A 67 4.22 -11.21 2.55
C SER A 67 3.69 -12.44 3.30
N LEU A 68 2.38 -12.68 3.24
CA LEU A 68 1.76 -13.87 3.86
C LEU A 68 2.23 -15.16 3.20
N ALA A 69 2.35 -15.19 1.87
CA ALA A 69 2.86 -16.35 1.14
C ALA A 69 4.30 -16.71 1.57
N ILE A 70 5.15 -15.70 1.79
CA ILE A 70 6.52 -15.90 2.29
C ILE A 70 6.54 -16.48 3.70
N VAL A 71 5.64 -16.04 4.60
CA VAL A 71 5.52 -16.63 5.95
C VAL A 71 5.07 -18.09 5.89
N LEU A 72 4.09 -18.41 5.04
CA LEU A 72 3.59 -19.77 4.88
C LEU A 72 4.67 -20.71 4.33
N VAL A 73 5.34 -20.32 3.23
CA VAL A 73 6.46 -21.09 2.64
C VAL A 73 7.67 -21.13 3.58
N GLY A 74 7.87 -20.06 4.36
CA GLY A 74 8.90 -19.93 5.38
C GLY A 74 8.74 -20.96 6.50
N LYS A 75 7.49 -21.22 6.92
CA LYS A 75 7.10 -22.10 8.04
C LYS A 75 7.15 -23.60 7.71
N THR A 76 7.10 -23.99 6.44
CA THR A 76 7.02 -25.40 6.01
C THR A 76 8.38 -26.07 5.75
N ILE A 77 9.50 -25.36 5.92
CA ILE A 77 10.88 -25.88 5.83
C ILE A 77 11.59 -25.54 7.13
#